data_AF-A0A6A5AV62-F1
#
_entry.id   AF-A0A6A5AV62-F1
#
_cell.length_a   1.000
_cell.length_b   1.000
_cell.length_c   1.000
_cell.angle_alpha   90.00
_cell.angle_beta   90.00
_cell.angle_gamma   90.00
#
_symmetry.space_group_name_H-M   'P 1'
#
loop_
_entity.id
_entity.type
_entity.pdbx_description
1 polymer ?
#
loop_
_entity_poly.entity_id
_entity_poly.type
_entity_poly.pdbx_seq_one_letter_code
_entity_poly.pdbx_strand_id
1 'polypeptide(L)'
;MLVHVLSFVAAASAAASTTSASSHTFATLVECTSAGGCLWQGKQNELVNDQRILHDMLVTYHRGDNYDVAKRNLKAHIEYIEAVYTHANDMNHDMTIQLGLNPRHLYEDTAGLGDPLDAVLVNMQGKVIDRRLQASTTSTSTASGGGTLPATLNWCTENNPQKRSVCSEVKSQKLCGSCWAFAATDLIETAVSYTTKNAPVSLSSQQLLSCSTTAEVRTYTYCFARSGNIPTWLEPSMKWDATNKG
;
A
#
# COMPACT_ATOMS: atom_id res chain seq x y z
N MET A 1 -26.64 67.78 -23.48
CA MET A 1 -26.51 67.33 -22.07
C MET A 1 -27.28 66.02 -21.96
N LEU A 2 -26.75 65.03 -21.24
CA LEU A 2 -27.15 63.60 -21.16
C LEU A 2 -26.55 62.71 -22.27
N VAL A 3 -25.34 62.17 -22.11
CA VAL A 3 -24.84 61.10 -21.20
C VAL A 3 -24.93 59.72 -21.86
N HIS A 4 -23.76 59.23 -22.27
CA HIS A 4 -23.48 57.85 -22.66
C HIS A 4 -23.78 56.89 -21.50
N VAL A 5 -24.53 55.81 -21.78
CA VAL A 5 -24.60 54.64 -20.89
C VAL A 5 -23.90 53.49 -21.60
N LEU A 6 -22.64 53.26 -21.22
CA LEU A 6 -21.90 52.05 -21.52
C LEU A 6 -22.35 50.94 -20.55
N SER A 7 -23.10 49.97 -21.06
CA SER A 7 -23.40 48.73 -20.32
C SER A 7 -22.15 47.85 -20.29
N PHE A 8 -21.47 47.79 -19.14
CA PHE A 8 -20.50 46.75 -18.83
C PHE A 8 -21.24 45.47 -18.41
N VAL A 9 -21.21 44.45 -19.26
CA VAL A 9 -21.59 43.08 -18.89
C VAL A 9 -20.39 42.47 -18.16
N ALA A 10 -20.49 42.34 -16.84
CA ALA A 10 -19.52 41.61 -16.05
C ALA A 10 -19.73 40.10 -16.29
N ALA A 11 -18.85 39.50 -17.08
CA ALA A 11 -18.77 38.05 -17.19
C ALA A 11 -18.18 37.50 -15.88
N ALA A 12 -19.04 37.00 -14.99
CA ALA A 12 -18.61 36.24 -13.83
C ALA A 12 -18.08 34.89 -14.32
N SER A 13 -16.75 34.80 -14.49
CA SER A 13 -16.07 33.52 -14.67
C SER A 13 -16.13 32.75 -13.35
N ALA A 14 -17.13 31.89 -13.21
CA ALA A 14 -17.13 30.86 -12.19
C ALA A 14 -15.95 29.93 -12.49
N ALA A 15 -14.88 30.05 -11.71
CA ALA A 15 -13.83 29.06 -11.66
C ALA A 15 -14.48 27.77 -11.15
N ALA A 16 -14.87 26.89 -12.07
CA ALA A 16 -15.19 25.52 -11.75
C ALA A 16 -13.90 24.91 -11.20
N SER A 17 -13.83 24.81 -9.87
CA SER A 17 -12.87 23.98 -9.18
C SER A 17 -13.05 22.58 -9.73
N THR A 18 -12.20 22.18 -10.68
CA THR A 18 -12.06 20.78 -11.07
C THR A 18 -11.53 20.05 -9.84
N THR A 19 -12.44 19.58 -8.98
CA THR A 19 -12.16 18.49 -8.07
C THR A 19 -11.75 17.33 -8.95
N SER A 20 -10.45 17.05 -8.98
CA SER A 20 -9.90 15.80 -9.48
C SER A 20 -10.72 14.69 -8.84
N ALA A 21 -11.60 14.04 -9.61
CA ALA A 21 -12.30 12.85 -9.16
C ALA A 21 -11.23 11.81 -8.84
N SER A 22 -10.90 11.64 -7.56
CA SER A 22 -10.10 10.51 -7.10
C SER A 22 -10.87 9.27 -7.49
N SER A 23 -10.37 8.54 -8.49
CA SER A 23 -10.91 7.24 -8.87
C SER A 23 -10.58 6.27 -7.74
N HIS A 24 -11.39 6.26 -6.69
CA HIS A 24 -11.25 5.28 -5.62
C HIS A 24 -11.50 3.89 -6.21
N THR A 25 -10.74 2.91 -5.73
CA THR A 25 -10.91 1.52 -6.14
C THR A 25 -12.13 0.91 -5.45
N PHE A 26 -12.72 -0.12 -6.06
CA PHE A 26 -13.83 -0.85 -5.45
C PHE A 26 -13.51 -1.26 -4.00
N ALA A 27 -14.48 -1.07 -3.11
CA ALA A 27 -14.42 -1.34 -1.68
C ALA A 27 -13.41 -0.51 -0.87
N THR A 28 -12.94 0.62 -1.40
CA THR A 28 -12.26 1.66 -0.61
C THR A 28 -13.27 2.44 0.23
N LEU A 29 -12.95 2.69 1.50
CA LEU A 29 -13.75 3.59 2.34
C LEU A 29 -13.47 5.04 1.91
N VAL A 30 -14.53 5.78 1.59
CA VAL A 30 -14.46 7.14 1.02
C VAL A 30 -14.57 8.19 2.12
N GLU A 31 -15.63 8.11 2.94
CA GLU A 31 -15.87 9.05 4.01
C GLU A 31 -16.74 8.44 5.12
N CYS A 32 -16.63 9.00 6.32
CA CYS A 32 -17.53 8.71 7.44
C CYS A 32 -18.07 10.03 7.99
N THR A 33 -19.39 10.13 8.13
CA THR A 33 -20.05 11.34 8.61
C THR A 33 -20.77 11.06 9.93
N SER A 34 -20.84 12.08 10.79
CA SER A 34 -21.54 11.99 12.08
C SER A 34 -23.05 11.79 11.94
N ALA A 35 -23.64 12.12 10.79
CA ALA A 35 -25.08 12.08 10.54
C ALA A 35 -25.53 10.95 9.60
N GLY A 36 -24.62 10.38 8.79
CA GLY A 36 -24.96 9.46 7.68
C GLY A 36 -24.18 8.14 7.67
N GLY A 37 -23.34 7.88 8.67
CA GLY A 37 -22.48 6.70 8.71
C GLY A 37 -21.35 6.78 7.69
N CYS A 38 -20.82 5.61 7.33
CA CYS A 38 -19.67 5.47 6.44
C CYS A 38 -20.08 5.07 5.02
N LEU A 39 -19.39 5.63 4.03
CA LEU A 39 -19.63 5.41 2.61
C LEU A 39 -18.40 4.77 1.95
N TRP A 40 -18.68 3.73 1.18
CA TRP A 40 -17.72 2.89 0.49
C TRP A 40 -17.84 3.06 -1.03
N GLN A 41 -16.74 2.87 -1.73
CA GLN A 41 -16.72 2.89 -3.18
C GLN A 41 -17.31 1.59 -3.76
N GLY A 42 -18.47 1.69 -4.41
CA GLY A 42 -19.12 0.61 -5.15
C GLY A 42 -18.47 0.32 -6.51
N LYS A 43 -18.97 -0.72 -7.21
CA LYS A 43 -18.37 -1.23 -8.46
C LYS A 43 -18.59 -0.32 -9.67
N GLN A 44 -19.67 0.45 -9.65
CA GLN A 44 -20.08 1.37 -10.73
C GLN A 44 -19.73 2.81 -10.39
N ASN A 45 -18.71 3.00 -9.54
CA ASN A 45 -18.33 4.28 -8.97
C ASN A 45 -19.42 4.96 -8.11
N GLU A 46 -20.41 4.19 -7.63
CA GLU A 46 -21.44 4.68 -6.73
C GLU A 46 -20.98 4.62 -5.26
N LEU A 47 -21.48 5.53 -4.41
CA LEU A 47 -21.25 5.44 -2.97
C LEU A 47 -22.29 4.52 -2.32
N VAL A 48 -21.82 3.56 -1.54
CA VAL A 48 -22.67 2.54 -0.89
C VAL A 48 -22.40 2.46 0.61
N ASN A 49 -23.40 2.02 1.38
CA ASN A 49 -23.23 1.76 2.80
C ASN A 49 -22.54 0.40 3.07
N ASP A 50 -22.22 0.18 4.35
CA ASP A 50 -21.64 -1.05 4.90
C ASP A 50 -22.38 -2.34 4.49
N GLN A 51 -23.71 -2.32 4.52
CA GLN A 51 -24.55 -3.47 4.16
C GLN A 51 -24.38 -3.85 2.69
N ARG A 52 -24.37 -2.84 1.82
CA ARG A 52 -24.24 -3.05 0.37
C ARG A 52 -22.82 -3.45 0.00
N ILE A 53 -21.77 -2.87 0.61
CA ILE A 53 -20.40 -3.29 0.30
C ILE A 53 -20.10 -4.70 0.81
N LEU A 54 -20.65 -5.07 1.98
CA LEU A 54 -20.59 -6.45 2.50
C LEU A 54 -21.19 -7.45 1.50
N HIS A 55 -22.40 -7.15 1.03
CA HIS A 55 -23.08 -7.97 0.03
C HIS A 55 -22.26 -8.08 -1.26
N ASP A 56 -21.81 -6.96 -1.81
CA ASP A 56 -21.10 -6.93 -3.09
C ASP A 56 -19.78 -7.69 -2.99
N MET A 57 -19.02 -7.56 -1.90
CA MET A 57 -17.81 -8.33 -1.65
C MET A 57 -18.06 -9.84 -1.55
N LEU A 58 -19.10 -10.27 -0.83
CA LEU A 58 -19.47 -11.68 -0.71
C LEU A 58 -19.83 -12.27 -2.07
N VAL A 59 -20.74 -11.63 -2.82
CA VAL A 59 -21.14 -12.10 -4.16
C VAL A 59 -19.95 -12.14 -5.12
N THR A 60 -19.04 -11.16 -5.03
CA THR A 60 -17.90 -11.07 -5.94
C THR A 60 -16.86 -12.15 -5.66
N TYR A 61 -16.50 -12.37 -4.39
CA TYR A 61 -15.26 -13.07 -4.04
C TYR A 61 -15.46 -14.34 -3.23
N HIS A 62 -16.60 -14.52 -2.55
CA HIS A 62 -16.83 -15.74 -1.78
C HIS A 62 -16.98 -16.96 -2.69
N ARG A 63 -16.21 -18.02 -2.41
CA ARG A 63 -16.26 -19.30 -3.11
C ARG A 63 -16.13 -20.40 -2.06
N GLY A 64 -17.03 -21.38 -2.09
CA GLY A 64 -17.05 -22.51 -1.15
C GLY A 64 -18.23 -22.47 -0.17
N ASP A 65 -18.21 -23.37 0.82
CA ASP A 65 -19.35 -23.62 1.72
C ASP A 65 -19.26 -22.87 3.06
N ASN A 66 -18.23 -22.04 3.25
CA ASN A 66 -17.94 -21.34 4.50
C ASN A 66 -18.55 -19.92 4.57
N TYR A 67 -19.75 -19.74 4.01
CA TYR A 67 -20.40 -18.43 3.85
C TYR A 67 -20.54 -17.66 5.17
N ASP A 68 -20.99 -18.32 6.23
CA ASP A 68 -21.22 -17.65 7.52
C ASP A 68 -19.91 -17.15 8.15
N VAL A 69 -18.83 -17.91 8.00
CA VAL A 69 -17.49 -17.52 8.44
C VAL A 69 -17.00 -16.33 7.62
N ALA A 70 -17.11 -16.40 6.29
CA ALA A 70 -16.67 -15.35 5.40
C ALA A 70 -17.43 -14.03 5.64
N LYS A 71 -18.76 -14.12 5.84
CA LYS A 71 -19.62 -12.98 6.18
C LYS A 71 -19.23 -12.37 7.52
N ARG A 72 -19.02 -13.18 8.55
CA ARG A 72 -18.58 -12.71 9.88
C ARG A 72 -17.24 -11.99 9.79
N ASN A 73 -16.26 -12.61 9.15
CA ASN A 73 -14.92 -12.04 9.03
C ASN A 73 -14.97 -10.71 8.29
N LEU A 74 -15.65 -10.66 7.14
CA LEU A 74 -15.74 -9.44 6.34
C LEU A 74 -16.49 -8.32 7.08
N LYS A 75 -17.57 -8.64 7.81
CA LYS A 75 -18.29 -7.67 8.65
C LYS A 75 -17.38 -7.05 9.72
N ALA A 76 -16.58 -7.86 10.41
CA ALA A 76 -15.65 -7.35 11.41
C ALA A 76 -14.57 -6.44 10.80
N HIS A 77 -14.07 -6.74 9.58
CA HIS A 77 -13.12 -5.87 8.89
C HIS A 77 -13.76 -4.55 8.43
N ILE A 78 -15.03 -4.57 8.02
CA ILE A 78 -15.80 -3.34 7.72
C ILE A 78 -15.88 -2.48 8.99
N GLU A 79 -16.36 -3.05 10.09
CA GLU A 79 -16.50 -2.35 11.38
C GLU A 79 -15.17 -1.78 11.86
N TYR A 80 -14.07 -2.54 11.72
CA TYR A 80 -12.73 -2.07 12.07
C TYR A 80 -12.32 -0.85 11.24
N ILE A 81 -12.44 -0.92 9.91
CA ILE A 81 -12.02 0.18 9.01
C ILE A 81 -12.87 1.44 9.25
N GLU A 82 -14.17 1.30 9.46
CA GLU A 82 -15.05 2.43 9.81
C GLU A 82 -14.69 3.07 11.15
N ALA A 83 -14.32 2.24 12.14
CA ALA A 83 -13.86 2.74 13.44
C ALA A 83 -12.54 3.51 13.33
N VAL A 84 -11.58 3.07 12.49
CA VAL A 84 -10.33 3.81 12.23
C VAL A 84 -10.65 5.22 11.73
N TYR A 85 -11.57 5.35 10.76
CA TYR A 85 -11.91 6.66 10.18
C TYR A 85 -12.72 7.53 11.13
N THR A 86 -13.60 6.92 11.93
CA THR A 86 -14.34 7.64 12.98
C THR A 86 -13.37 8.24 14.00
N HIS A 87 -12.40 7.46 14.49
CA HIS A 87 -11.36 7.97 15.39
C HIS A 87 -10.48 9.04 14.76
N ALA A 88 -10.12 8.89 13.48
CA ALA A 88 -9.37 9.90 12.76
C ALA A 88 -10.14 11.24 12.67
N ASN A 89 -11.44 11.18 12.36
CA ASN A 89 -12.32 12.34 12.33
C ASN A 89 -12.48 13.00 13.70
N ASP A 90 -12.68 12.22 14.76
CA ASP A 90 -12.80 12.73 16.14
C ASP A 90 -11.54 13.47 16.60
N MET A 91 -10.38 13.07 16.08
CA MET A 91 -9.09 13.73 16.33
C MET A 91 -8.77 14.84 15.31
N ASN A 92 -9.70 15.16 14.40
CA ASN A 92 -9.50 16.11 13.30
C ASN A 92 -8.20 15.81 12.51
N HIS A 93 -7.98 14.54 12.22
CA HIS A 93 -6.79 14.04 11.53
C HIS A 93 -7.14 13.41 10.18
N ASP A 94 -6.61 13.99 9.10
CA ASP A 94 -6.67 13.37 7.78
C ASP A 94 -5.66 12.24 7.67
N MET A 95 -6.16 11.02 7.44
CA MET A 95 -5.36 9.83 7.17
C MET A 95 -4.51 10.03 5.91
N THR A 96 -3.22 9.67 5.99
CA THR A 96 -2.30 9.75 4.83
C THR A 96 -2.46 8.58 3.84
N ILE A 97 -3.26 7.58 4.20
CA ILE A 97 -3.57 6.40 3.41
C ILE A 97 -5.09 6.20 3.36
N GLN A 98 -5.57 5.56 2.30
CA GLN A 98 -6.96 5.12 2.22
C GLN A 98 -7.04 3.63 2.57
N LEU A 99 -8.00 3.26 3.41
CA LEU A 99 -8.28 1.87 3.74
C LEU A 99 -9.43 1.34 2.90
N GLY A 100 -9.42 0.03 2.66
CA GLY A 100 -10.45 -0.63 1.87
C GLY A 100 -10.49 -2.12 2.14
N LEU A 101 -11.56 -2.77 1.68
CA LEU A 101 -11.69 -4.21 1.76
C LEU A 101 -10.94 -4.87 0.62
N ASN A 102 -10.39 -6.05 0.90
CA ASN A 102 -9.81 -6.92 -0.10
C ASN A 102 -10.35 -8.35 0.08
N PRO A 103 -10.23 -9.25 -0.93
CA PRO A 103 -10.75 -10.61 -0.84
C PRO A 103 -10.15 -11.46 0.30
N ARG A 104 -8.99 -11.07 0.84
CA ARG A 104 -8.33 -11.79 1.92
C ARG A 104 -9.09 -11.66 3.25
N HIS A 105 -9.80 -10.56 3.45
CA HIS A 105 -10.68 -10.34 4.62
C HIS A 105 -11.83 -11.35 4.73
N LEU A 106 -12.12 -12.13 3.67
CA LEU A 106 -13.05 -13.27 3.75
C LEU A 106 -12.49 -14.44 4.58
N TYR A 107 -11.16 -14.53 4.71
CA TYR A 107 -10.46 -15.69 5.28
C TYR A 107 -9.62 -15.35 6.50
N GLU A 108 -9.25 -14.08 6.69
CA GLU A 108 -8.42 -13.66 7.81
C GLU A 108 -9.14 -13.71 9.15
N ASP A 109 -8.41 -14.18 10.17
CA ASP A 109 -8.87 -14.18 11.55
C ASP A 109 -8.95 -12.74 12.07
N THR A 110 -10.08 -12.42 12.68
CA THR A 110 -10.39 -11.09 13.20
C THR A 110 -9.83 -10.88 14.61
N ALA A 111 -9.36 -11.94 15.29
CA ALA A 111 -8.78 -11.84 16.62
C ALA A 111 -7.52 -10.96 16.66
N GLY A 112 -6.82 -10.82 15.53
CA GLY A 112 -5.59 -10.05 15.40
C GLY A 112 -5.77 -8.60 14.93
N LEU A 113 -7.00 -8.11 14.75
CA LEU A 113 -7.24 -6.75 14.22
C LEU A 113 -6.70 -5.63 15.14
N GLY A 114 -6.63 -5.89 16.44
CA GLY A 114 -6.18 -4.89 17.42
C GLY A 114 -7.18 -3.74 17.63
N ASP A 115 -6.72 -2.66 18.25
CA ASP A 115 -7.52 -1.45 18.45
C ASP A 115 -7.47 -0.55 17.19
N PRO A 116 -8.61 -0.17 16.60
CA PRO A 116 -8.66 0.78 15.49
C PRO A 116 -7.95 2.12 15.78
N LEU A 117 -7.92 2.57 17.03
CA LEU A 117 -7.23 3.81 17.42
C LEU A 117 -5.72 3.71 17.20
N ASP A 118 -5.12 2.53 17.42
CA ASP A 118 -3.68 2.32 17.22
C ASP A 118 -3.28 2.59 15.76
N ALA A 119 -4.13 2.20 14.80
CA ALA A 119 -3.88 2.47 13.38
C ALA A 119 -3.83 3.97 13.09
N VAL A 120 -4.68 4.76 13.74
CA VAL A 120 -4.68 6.24 13.60
C VAL A 120 -3.43 6.83 14.23
N LEU A 121 -3.06 6.40 15.45
CA LEU A 121 -1.88 6.89 16.15
C LEU A 121 -0.59 6.59 15.36
N VAL A 122 -0.47 5.39 14.78
CA VAL A 122 0.63 5.03 13.88
C VAL A 122 0.63 5.91 12.62
N ASN A 123 -0.54 6.18 12.04
CA ASN A 123 -0.65 7.07 10.88
C ASN A 123 -0.19 8.50 11.21
N MET A 124 -0.57 9.04 12.38
CA MET A 124 -0.15 10.35 12.85
C MET A 124 1.38 10.42 13.05
N GLN A 125 1.97 9.40 13.69
CA GLN A 125 3.42 9.31 13.85
C GLN A 125 4.14 9.28 12.50
N GLY A 126 3.64 8.47 11.55
CA GLY A 126 4.16 8.41 10.18
C GLY A 126 4.12 9.77 9.47
N LYS A 127 3.01 10.51 9.58
CA LYS A 127 2.85 11.85 8.99
C LYS A 127 3.85 12.86 9.54
N VAL A 128 4.18 12.78 10.84
CA VAL A 128 5.22 13.63 11.45
C VAL A 128 6.61 13.27 10.92
N ILE A 129 6.92 11.98 10.80
CA ILE A 129 8.20 11.50 10.26
C ILE A 129 8.37 11.93 8.80
N ASP A 130 7.35 11.73 7.96
CA ASP A 130 7.37 12.10 6.55
C ASP A 130 7.61 13.61 6.37
N ARG A 131 6.91 14.46 7.13
CA ARG A 131 7.18 15.92 7.12
C ARG A 131 8.62 16.27 7.48
N ARG A 132 9.21 15.58 8.47
CA ARG A 132 10.62 15.78 8.86
C ARG A 132 11.59 15.34 7.76
N LEU A 133 11.31 14.21 7.11
CA LEU A 133 12.12 13.71 5.99
C LEU A 133 12.04 14.67 4.80
N GLN A 134 10.83 15.13 4.43
CA GLN A 134 10.64 16.10 3.35
C GLN A 134 11.36 17.42 3.64
N ALA A 135 11.28 17.95 4.87
CA ALA A 135 12.03 19.14 5.27
C ALA A 135 13.56 18.95 5.17
N SER A 136 14.05 17.75 5.47
CA SER A 136 15.48 17.40 5.38
C SER A 136 15.98 17.18 3.95
N THR A 137 15.09 16.82 3.02
CA THR A 137 15.40 16.50 1.60
C THR A 137 15.78 17.75 0.78
N THR A 138 15.68 18.96 1.35
CA THR A 138 16.30 20.17 0.80
C THR A 138 17.83 20.09 0.74
N SER A 139 18.43 19.10 1.42
CA SER A 139 19.85 18.76 1.31
C SER A 139 20.07 17.70 0.22
N THR A 140 20.75 18.05 -0.87
CA THR A 140 21.08 17.14 -1.96
C THR A 140 21.81 15.88 -1.45
N SER A 141 21.16 14.71 -1.55
CA SER A 141 21.78 13.44 -1.22
C SER A 141 22.81 13.09 -2.30
N THR A 142 24.09 13.33 -1.99
CA THR A 142 25.21 12.96 -2.85
C THR A 142 25.45 11.46 -2.68
N ALA A 143 25.31 10.67 -3.76
CA ALA A 143 25.68 9.26 -3.73
C ALA A 143 27.18 9.11 -3.43
N SER A 144 27.59 7.96 -2.90
CA SER A 144 28.99 7.62 -2.61
C SER A 144 29.92 7.68 -3.83
N GLY A 145 29.38 7.84 -5.05
CA GLY A 145 30.11 8.02 -6.30
C GLY A 145 30.04 9.43 -6.92
N GLY A 146 29.64 10.47 -6.17
CA GLY A 146 29.61 11.86 -6.65
C GLY A 146 28.44 12.23 -7.57
N GLY A 147 27.52 11.28 -7.83
CA GLY A 147 26.29 11.53 -8.58
C GLY A 147 25.13 11.95 -7.67
N THR A 148 24.28 12.85 -8.17
CA THR A 148 23.00 13.18 -7.52
C THR A 148 22.02 12.03 -7.71
N LEU A 149 21.43 11.54 -6.62
CA LEU A 149 20.35 10.54 -6.71
C LEU A 149 19.05 11.21 -7.19
N PRO A 150 18.23 10.54 -8.02
CA PRO A 150 16.95 11.09 -8.43
C PRO A 150 16.01 11.19 -7.23
N ALA A 151 15.17 12.22 -7.20
CA ALA A 151 14.18 12.44 -6.13
C ALA A 151 13.15 11.31 -6.03
N THR A 152 12.89 10.61 -7.15
CA THR A 152 12.02 9.43 -7.20
C THR A 152 12.65 8.38 -8.11
N LEU A 153 12.40 7.11 -7.80
CA LEU A 153 12.85 5.98 -8.61
C LEU A 153 11.73 4.92 -8.60
N ASN A 154 11.32 4.48 -9.78
CA ASN A 154 10.39 3.38 -9.93
C ASN A 154 10.84 2.43 -11.05
N TRP A 155 11.40 1.29 -10.64
CA TRP A 155 11.89 0.22 -11.52
C TRP A 155 10.81 -0.39 -12.42
N CYS A 156 9.53 -0.25 -12.05
CA CYS A 156 8.40 -0.83 -12.77
C CYS A 156 7.79 0.13 -13.80
N THR A 157 8.42 1.30 -14.04
CA THR A 157 7.97 2.33 -15.00
C THR A 157 9.17 2.85 -15.79
N GLU A 158 9.01 3.84 -16.67
CA GLU A 158 10.14 4.49 -17.33
C GLU A 158 10.97 5.42 -16.41
N ASN A 159 10.50 5.66 -15.17
CA ASN A 159 11.21 6.45 -14.16
C ASN A 159 12.34 5.64 -13.49
N ASN A 160 13.27 5.13 -14.31
CA ASN A 160 14.50 4.48 -13.86
C ASN A 160 15.57 4.52 -14.98
N PRO A 161 16.84 4.18 -14.69
CA PRO A 161 17.93 4.23 -15.69
C PRO A 161 17.74 3.34 -16.92
N GLN A 162 16.87 2.33 -16.88
CA GLN A 162 16.56 1.43 -18.00
C GLN A 162 15.52 2.00 -18.96
N LYS A 163 14.80 3.08 -18.59
CA LYS A 163 13.73 3.68 -19.41
C LYS A 163 12.67 2.68 -19.88
N ARG A 164 12.40 1.67 -19.05
CA ARG A 164 11.36 0.65 -19.22
C ARG A 164 11.08 -0.02 -17.87
N SER A 165 9.95 -0.71 -17.76
CA SER A 165 9.72 -1.62 -16.63
C SER A 165 10.71 -2.80 -16.66
N VAL A 166 11.28 -3.10 -15.49
CA VAL A 166 12.03 -4.34 -15.26
C VAL A 166 11.30 -5.30 -14.31
N CYS A 167 10.14 -4.91 -13.79
CA CYS A 167 9.37 -5.69 -12.82
C CYS A 167 8.41 -6.66 -13.51
N SER A 168 8.24 -7.84 -12.91
CA SER A 168 7.17 -8.78 -13.28
C SER A 168 5.80 -8.28 -12.83
N GLU A 169 4.75 -8.89 -13.37
CA GLU A 169 3.38 -8.71 -12.89
C GLU A 169 3.23 -9.10 -11.41
N VAL A 170 2.24 -8.51 -10.74
CA VAL A 170 1.91 -8.83 -9.35
C VAL A 170 1.33 -10.24 -9.27
N LYS A 171 1.91 -11.08 -8.39
CA LYS A 171 1.49 -12.46 -8.18
C LYS A 171 0.73 -12.61 -6.85
N SER A 172 0.09 -13.77 -6.64
CA SER A 172 -0.73 -14.04 -5.46
C SER A 172 -0.31 -15.34 -4.77
N GLN A 173 0.26 -15.24 -3.56
CA GLN A 173 0.57 -16.39 -2.70
C GLN A 173 -0.66 -17.09 -2.08
N LYS A 174 -1.85 -16.48 -2.22
CA LYS A 174 -3.10 -16.95 -1.58
C LYS A 174 -2.92 -17.09 -0.07
N LEU A 175 -3.37 -18.19 0.52
CA LEU A 175 -3.31 -18.47 1.96
C LEU A 175 -2.05 -19.23 2.38
N CYS A 176 -1.05 -19.35 1.49
CA CYS A 176 0.22 -19.99 1.80
C CYS A 176 1.19 -18.96 2.39
N GLY A 177 1.94 -19.32 3.43
CA GLY A 177 3.03 -18.51 4.02
C GLY A 177 4.28 -18.42 3.15
N SER A 178 4.10 -18.23 1.84
CA SER A 178 5.15 -18.34 0.81
C SER A 178 5.70 -17.00 0.33
N CYS A 179 5.44 -15.90 1.06
CA CYS A 179 5.93 -14.56 0.70
C CYS A 179 7.44 -14.53 0.40
N TRP A 180 8.23 -15.31 1.14
CA TRP A 180 9.68 -15.44 0.92
C TRP A 180 10.02 -15.99 -0.46
N ALA A 181 9.26 -16.98 -0.95
CA ALA A 181 9.48 -17.60 -2.25
C ALA A 181 9.12 -16.64 -3.39
N PHE A 182 8.01 -15.91 -3.24
CA PHE A 182 7.61 -14.86 -4.19
C PHE A 182 8.64 -13.73 -4.25
N ALA A 183 9.08 -13.21 -3.10
CA ALA A 183 10.11 -12.18 -3.04
C ALA A 183 11.43 -12.63 -3.68
N ALA A 184 11.85 -13.88 -3.44
CA ALA A 184 13.05 -14.44 -4.03
C ALA A 184 12.94 -14.57 -5.56
N THR A 185 11.82 -15.12 -6.07
CA THR A 185 11.61 -15.21 -7.52
C THR A 185 11.53 -13.84 -8.17
N ASP A 186 10.75 -12.89 -7.62
CA ASP A 186 10.57 -11.55 -8.20
C ASP A 186 11.89 -10.78 -8.30
N LEU A 187 12.79 -10.94 -7.31
CA LEU A 187 14.13 -10.34 -7.35
C LEU A 187 14.97 -10.92 -8.49
N ILE A 188 14.98 -12.25 -8.66
CA ILE A 188 15.74 -12.92 -9.74
C ILE A 188 15.19 -12.48 -11.11
N GLU A 189 13.87 -12.46 -11.26
CA GLU A 189 13.19 -12.02 -12.49
C GLU A 189 13.59 -10.60 -12.87
N THR A 190 13.58 -9.69 -11.90
CA THR A 190 13.98 -8.29 -12.07
C THR A 190 15.45 -8.18 -12.44
N ALA A 191 16.35 -8.92 -11.78
CA ALA A 191 17.78 -8.90 -12.05
C ALA A 191 18.12 -9.44 -13.46
N VAL A 192 17.45 -10.52 -13.88
CA VAL A 192 17.60 -11.08 -15.23
C VAL A 192 17.08 -10.11 -16.28
N SER A 193 15.89 -9.53 -16.06
CA SER A 193 15.34 -8.48 -16.92
C SER A 193 16.31 -7.32 -17.06
N TYR A 194 16.80 -6.78 -15.94
CA TYR A 194 17.75 -5.67 -15.90
C TYR A 194 19.03 -5.95 -16.71
N THR A 195 19.60 -7.15 -16.55
CA THR A 195 20.89 -7.53 -17.14
C THR A 195 20.77 -7.84 -18.63
N THR A 196 19.79 -8.67 -18.99
CA THR A 196 19.63 -9.20 -20.36
C THR A 196 18.93 -8.23 -21.31
N LYS A 197 18.29 -7.18 -20.77
CA LYS A 197 17.40 -6.26 -21.50
C LYS A 197 16.12 -6.90 -22.02
N ASN A 198 15.85 -8.15 -21.67
CA ASN A 198 14.59 -8.82 -22.00
C ASN A 198 13.48 -8.45 -21.02
N ALA A 199 12.24 -8.78 -21.39
CA ALA A 199 11.11 -8.74 -20.46
C ALA A 199 11.32 -9.73 -19.29
N PRO A 200 10.86 -9.40 -18.07
CA PRO A 200 10.93 -10.34 -16.95
C PRO A 200 10.10 -11.58 -17.24
N VAL A 201 10.65 -12.75 -16.94
CA VAL A 201 10.00 -14.05 -17.14
C VAL A 201 9.55 -14.57 -15.79
N SER A 202 8.24 -14.80 -15.61
CA SER A 202 7.71 -15.34 -14.36
C SER A 202 8.34 -16.69 -14.01
N LEU A 203 9.09 -16.74 -12.91
CA LEU A 203 9.67 -17.96 -12.36
C LEU A 203 8.65 -18.70 -11.48
N SER A 204 8.91 -19.99 -11.28
CA SER A 204 8.07 -20.85 -10.46
C SER A 204 8.41 -20.67 -8.98
N SER A 205 7.65 -19.84 -8.26
CA SER A 205 7.77 -19.76 -6.79
C SER A 205 7.45 -21.12 -6.14
N GLN A 206 6.60 -21.94 -6.79
CA GLN A 206 6.29 -23.31 -6.34
C GLN A 206 7.53 -24.22 -6.34
N GLN A 207 8.47 -24.02 -7.25
CA GLN A 207 9.72 -24.79 -7.25
C GLN A 207 10.55 -24.50 -5.99
N LEU A 208 10.60 -23.25 -5.52
CA LEU A 208 11.28 -22.93 -4.26
C LEU A 208 10.57 -23.58 -3.08
N LEU A 209 9.23 -23.55 -3.05
CA LEU A 209 8.45 -24.21 -2.01
C LEU A 209 8.71 -25.72 -1.98
N SER A 210 8.64 -26.39 -3.12
CA SER A 210 8.74 -27.86 -3.18
C SER A 210 10.18 -28.39 -3.10
N CYS A 211 11.18 -27.63 -3.55
CA CYS A 211 12.55 -28.14 -3.69
C CYS A 211 13.54 -27.57 -2.67
N SER A 212 13.30 -26.37 -2.12
CA SER A 212 14.19 -25.77 -1.13
C SER A 212 13.87 -26.28 0.29
N THR A 213 13.89 -27.59 0.50
CA THR A 213 13.40 -28.24 1.73
C THR A 213 14.43 -28.28 2.87
N THR A 214 15.33 -27.31 2.93
CA THR A 214 16.42 -27.29 3.90
C THR A 214 16.05 -26.48 5.13
N ALA A 215 16.51 -26.96 6.30
CA ALA A 215 16.65 -26.14 7.49
C ALA A 215 18.05 -25.53 7.46
N GLU A 216 18.14 -24.22 7.32
CA GLU A 216 19.42 -23.53 7.18
C GLU A 216 19.52 -22.39 8.19
N VAL A 217 20.63 -22.38 8.92
CA VAL A 217 21.01 -21.30 9.81
C VAL A 217 22.23 -20.61 9.21
N ARG A 218 22.06 -19.34 8.82
CA ARG A 218 23.14 -18.49 8.30
C ARG A 218 23.33 -17.27 9.18
N THR A 219 24.57 -17.04 9.58
CA THR A 219 24.95 -15.78 10.23
C THR A 219 25.57 -14.87 9.19
N TYR A 220 24.91 -13.74 8.92
CA TYR A 220 25.43 -12.71 8.03
C TYR A 220 26.10 -11.63 8.87
N THR A 221 27.34 -11.29 8.53
CA THR A 221 28.01 -10.10 9.07
C THR A 221 27.74 -8.95 8.12
N TYR A 222 27.15 -7.86 8.61
CA TYR A 222 26.84 -6.72 7.76
C TYR A 222 28.10 -6.02 7.27
N CYS A 223 28.10 -5.49 6.04
CA CYS A 223 29.27 -4.77 5.50
C CYS A 223 29.61 -3.53 6.33
N PHE A 224 28.59 -2.86 6.90
CA PHE A 224 28.79 -1.71 7.79
C PHE A 224 29.39 -2.11 9.14
N ALA A 225 29.40 -3.40 9.51
CA ALA A 225 29.94 -3.88 10.78
C ALA A 225 31.45 -3.59 10.95
N ARG A 226 32.13 -3.21 9.86
CA ARG A 226 33.54 -2.82 9.83
C ARG A 226 33.75 -1.31 9.89
N SER A 227 32.70 -0.50 9.87
CA SER A 227 32.83 0.94 10.06
C SER A 227 33.03 1.22 11.57
N GLY A 228 33.94 2.12 11.93
CA GLY A 228 34.25 2.39 13.34
C GLY A 228 33.16 3.13 14.12
N ASN A 229 32.04 3.50 13.47
CA ASN A 229 30.98 4.36 14.01
C ASN A 229 29.61 3.69 13.86
N ILE A 230 29.40 2.55 14.52
CA ILE A 230 28.12 1.82 14.48
C ILE A 230 27.31 2.19 15.72
N PRO A 231 26.04 2.59 15.58
CA PRO A 231 25.15 2.79 16.73
C PRO A 231 25.04 1.52 17.58
N THR A 232 25.06 1.66 18.90
CA THR A 232 25.06 0.52 19.85
C THR A 232 23.81 -0.35 19.79
N TRP A 233 22.71 0.14 19.20
CA TRP A 233 21.49 -0.63 18.98
C TRP A 233 21.51 -1.47 17.70
N LEU A 234 22.54 -1.33 16.85
CA LEU A 234 22.65 -2.01 15.57
C LEU A 234 23.65 -3.16 15.67
N GLU A 235 23.13 -4.38 15.65
CA GLU A 235 23.94 -5.60 15.73
C GLU A 235 24.86 -5.74 14.50
N PRO A 236 26.15 -6.08 14.69
CA PRO A 236 27.12 -6.24 13.59
C PRO A 236 26.87 -7.51 12.75
N SER A 237 26.04 -8.42 13.25
CA SER A 237 25.66 -9.65 12.55
C SER A 237 24.20 -10.01 12.80
N MET A 238 23.57 -10.67 11.84
CA MET A 238 22.22 -11.20 11.95
C MET A 238 22.23 -12.70 11.67
N LYS A 239 21.71 -13.47 12.63
CA LYS A 239 21.44 -14.89 12.46
C LYS A 239 20.06 -15.06 11.82
N TRP A 240 20.03 -15.64 10.64
CA TRP A 240 18.82 -16.03 9.95
C TRP A 240 18.65 -17.53 10.03
N ASP A 241 17.47 -17.96 10.45
CA ASP A 241 17.04 -19.36 10.44
C ASP A 241 15.87 -19.47 9.46
N ALA A 242 15.97 -20.41 8.53
CA ALA A 242 14.92 -20.71 7.57
C ALA A 242 14.65 -22.21 7.58
N THR A 243 13.39 -22.58 7.70
CA THR A 243 12.92 -23.96 7.54
C THR A 243 11.77 -23.99 6.55
N ASN A 244 11.90 -24.82 5.52
CA ASN A 244 10.84 -25.11 4.56
C ASN A 244 10.70 -26.63 4.43
N LYS A 245 9.47 -27.15 4.44
CA LYS A 245 9.20 -28.59 4.50
C LYS A 245 8.52 -29.13 3.24
N GLY A 246 8.51 -28.36 2.15
CA GLY A 246 7.69 -28.66 0.98
C GLY A 246 6.25 -28.18 1.15
#